data_AF-A0A7C3K5R8-F1
#
_entry.id   AF-A0A7C3K5R8-F1
#
_cell.length_a   1.000
_cell.length_b   1.000
_cell.length_c   1.000
_cell.angle_alpha   90.00
_cell.angle_beta   90.00
_cell.angle_gamma   90.00
#
_symmetry.space_group_name_H-M   'P 1'
#
loop_
_entity.id
_entity.type
_entity.pdbx_description
1 polymer ?
#
loop_
_entity_poly.entity_id
_entity_poly.type
_entity_poly.pdbx_seq_one_letter_code
_entity_poly.pdbx_strand_id
1 'polypeptide(L)'
;MDVGHQAEDGEHVSKLSRQQRRAARERRRDRQQGWIWIAAVGAVIILGALALLAGRGGRAARTPGGTQTFQVGSRFHTQGRVAYPQTPPVGGDHAPIWQNCGFYGAPVQPETAVHSLEHGAVWITHRPDLPAAQVSHLRDLARSQTFVLVSPFPDLPSPVVASAWGVQLRLQAPDDYRLQEFVRAFRLGPQTPEPGAPCSGGVGEPR
;
A
#
# COMPACT_ATOMS: atom_id res chain seq x y z
N MET A 1 -37.06 84.75 24.79
CA MET A 1 -35.81 84.03 25.05
C MET A 1 -36.10 82.55 24.84
N ASP A 2 -36.06 82.02 23.61
CA ASP A 2 -36.08 80.55 23.37
C ASP A 2 -35.87 80.21 21.88
N VAL A 3 -34.71 80.54 21.30
CA VAL A 3 -34.37 80.16 19.91
C VAL A 3 -32.97 79.53 19.80
N GLY A 4 -32.09 79.77 20.78
CA GLY A 4 -30.77 79.15 20.84
C GLY A 4 -30.80 77.67 21.24
N HIS A 5 -31.76 77.24 22.07
CA HIS A 5 -31.76 75.88 22.62
C HIS A 5 -32.20 74.81 21.59
N GLN A 6 -33.17 75.13 20.72
CA GLN A 6 -33.67 74.21 19.69
C GLN A 6 -32.67 73.92 18.56
N ALA A 7 -31.75 74.84 18.25
CA ALA A 7 -30.76 74.65 17.20
C ALA A 7 -29.62 73.71 17.63
N GLU A 8 -29.21 73.77 18.91
CA GLU A 8 -28.17 72.90 19.47
C GLU A 8 -28.64 71.44 19.57
N ASP A 9 -29.91 71.22 19.92
CA ASP A 9 -30.52 69.89 20.00
C ASP A 9 -30.54 69.16 18.64
N GLY A 10 -30.85 69.86 17.55
CA GLY A 10 -30.89 69.29 16.20
C GLY A 10 -29.51 68.85 15.68
N GLU A 11 -28.47 69.62 16.00
CA GLU A 11 -27.09 69.28 15.61
C GLU A 11 -26.57 68.06 16.40
N HIS A 12 -26.87 67.99 17.70
CA HIS A 12 -26.50 66.86 18.56
C HIS A 12 -27.14 65.54 18.09
N VAL A 13 -28.43 65.56 17.76
CA VAL A 13 -29.15 64.39 17.20
C VAL A 13 -28.55 63.96 15.85
N SER A 14 -28.16 64.92 15.01
CA SER A 14 -27.52 64.62 13.72
C SER A 14 -26.15 63.95 13.87
N LYS A 15 -25.33 64.38 14.84
CA LYS A 15 -24.00 63.80 15.14
C LYS A 15 -24.12 62.38 15.69
N LEU A 16 -25.03 62.16 16.62
CA LEU A 16 -25.30 60.84 17.20
C LEU A 16 -25.76 59.83 16.14
N SER A 17 -26.67 60.22 15.24
CA SER A 17 -27.14 59.34 14.16
C SER A 17 -26.03 58.96 13.16
N ARG A 18 -25.11 59.89 12.85
CA ARG A 18 -23.93 59.63 12.00
C ARG A 18 -22.96 58.67 12.69
N GLN A 19 -22.76 58.82 14.00
CA GLN A 19 -21.89 57.95 14.79
C GLN A 19 -22.46 56.52 14.90
N GLN A 20 -23.77 56.39 15.14
CA GLN A 20 -24.46 55.08 15.14
C GLN A 20 -24.40 54.39 13.78
N ARG A 21 -24.58 55.13 12.68
CA ARG A 21 -24.45 54.60 11.31
C ARG A 21 -23.03 54.15 10.98
N ARG A 22 -21.99 54.82 11.49
CA ARG A 22 -20.58 54.41 11.35
C ARG A 22 -20.30 53.13 12.13
N ALA A 23 -20.69 53.07 13.41
CA ALA A 23 -20.52 51.88 14.24
C ALA A 23 -21.26 50.65 13.69
N ALA A 24 -22.46 50.84 13.11
CA ALA A 24 -23.19 49.75 12.45
C ALA A 24 -22.51 49.24 11.17
N ARG A 25 -21.84 50.12 10.40
CA ARG A 25 -21.07 49.75 9.22
C ARG A 25 -19.78 49.02 9.60
N GLU A 26 -19.10 49.44 10.65
CA GLU A 26 -17.92 48.77 11.21
C GLU A 26 -18.27 47.35 11.68
N ARG A 27 -19.32 47.19 12.50
CA ARG A 27 -19.80 45.85 12.93
C ARG A 27 -20.18 44.94 11.76
N ARG A 28 -20.71 45.49 10.66
CA ARG A 28 -21.01 44.71 9.44
C ARG A 28 -19.73 44.31 8.71
N ARG A 29 -18.73 45.19 8.61
CA ARG A 29 -17.41 44.90 8.01
C ARG A 29 -16.65 43.87 8.83
N ASP A 30 -16.63 43.98 10.15
CA ASP A 30 -15.93 43.02 11.03
C ASP A 30 -16.57 41.63 10.94
N ARG A 31 -17.91 41.55 10.92
CA ARG A 31 -18.63 40.30 10.69
C ARG A 31 -18.34 39.72 9.30
N GLN A 32 -18.35 40.53 8.25
CA GLN A 32 -18.04 40.08 6.88
C GLN A 32 -16.58 39.62 6.75
N GLN A 33 -15.62 40.34 7.34
CA GLN A 33 -14.21 39.97 7.36
C GLN A 33 -13.98 38.68 8.15
N GLY A 34 -14.67 38.50 9.28
CA GLY A 34 -14.62 37.24 10.04
C GLY A 34 -15.07 36.03 9.21
N TRP A 35 -16.16 36.17 8.46
CA TRP A 35 -16.63 35.11 7.55
C TRP A 35 -15.68 34.84 6.40
N ILE A 36 -15.04 35.88 5.84
CA ILE A 36 -14.01 35.72 4.79
C ILE A 36 -12.81 34.92 5.31
N TRP A 37 -12.33 35.22 6.53
CA TRP A 37 -11.22 34.50 7.15
C TRP A 37 -11.57 33.04 7.44
N ILE A 38 -12.78 32.76 7.95
CA ILE A 38 -13.27 31.38 8.18
C ILE A 38 -13.31 30.60 6.86
N ALA A 39 -13.85 31.20 5.80
CA ALA A 39 -13.90 30.57 4.48
C ALA A 39 -12.51 30.29 3.91
N ALA A 40 -11.57 31.23 4.05
CA ALA A 40 -10.19 31.06 3.58
C ALA A 40 -9.48 29.91 4.32
N VAL A 41 -9.57 29.85 5.64
CA VAL A 41 -8.98 28.76 6.44
C VAL A 41 -9.62 27.42 6.08
N GLY A 42 -10.95 27.38 5.93
CA GLY A 42 -11.67 26.18 5.49
C GLY A 42 -11.18 25.68 4.12
N ALA A 43 -10.99 26.59 3.16
CA ALA A 43 -10.47 26.24 1.84
C ALA A 43 -9.04 25.67 1.89
N VAL A 44 -8.14 26.23 2.71
CA VAL A 44 -6.78 25.69 2.89
C VAL A 44 -6.81 24.29 3.50
N ILE A 45 -7.66 24.03 4.50
CA ILE A 45 -7.80 22.71 5.12
C ILE A 45 -8.32 21.69 4.10
N ILE A 46 -9.35 22.05 3.33
CA ILE A 46 -9.93 21.18 2.30
C ILE A 46 -8.89 20.87 1.21
N LEU A 47 -8.16 21.88 0.73
CA LEU A 47 -7.10 21.69 -0.25
C LEU A 47 -5.95 20.82 0.30
N GLY A 48 -5.56 21.00 1.56
CA GLY A 48 -4.57 20.15 2.23
C GLY A 48 -5.04 18.70 2.37
N ALA A 49 -6.30 18.49 2.76
CA ALA A 49 -6.90 17.16 2.84
C ALA A 49 -7.00 16.49 1.46
N LEU A 50 -7.40 17.23 0.43
CA LEU A 50 -7.45 16.74 -0.96
C LEU A 50 -6.04 16.42 -1.49
N ALA A 51 -5.04 17.23 -1.19
CA ALA A 51 -3.65 16.96 -1.56
C ALA A 51 -3.09 15.71 -0.84
N LEU A 52 -3.44 15.51 0.44
CA LEU A 52 -3.09 14.29 1.18
C LEU A 52 -3.80 13.05 0.62
N LEU A 53 -5.06 13.16 0.21
CA LEU A 53 -5.81 12.08 -0.44
C LEU A 53 -5.27 11.77 -1.84
N ALA A 54 -4.91 12.79 -2.62
CA ALA A 54 -4.30 12.63 -3.95
C ALA A 54 -2.87 12.07 -3.87
N GLY A 55 -2.09 12.45 -2.85
CA GLY A 55 -0.76 11.90 -2.56
C GLY A 55 -0.77 10.45 -2.07
N ARG A 56 -1.94 9.91 -1.70
CA ARG A 56 -2.18 8.49 -1.41
C ARG A 56 -2.54 7.67 -2.64
N GLY A 57 -2.68 8.29 -3.81
CA GLY A 57 -2.71 7.57 -5.09
C GLY A 57 -1.39 6.82 -5.26
N GLY A 58 -1.39 5.53 -4.95
CA GLY A 58 -0.21 4.69 -5.01
C GLY A 58 0.45 4.85 -6.37
N ARG A 59 1.73 5.26 -6.39
CA ARG A 59 2.55 5.09 -7.58
C ARG A 59 2.40 3.63 -7.99
N ALA A 60 1.92 3.37 -9.21
CA ALA A 60 1.91 2.03 -9.77
C ALA A 60 3.29 1.42 -9.50
N ALA A 61 3.31 0.32 -8.74
CA ALA A 61 4.56 -0.28 -8.30
C ALA A 61 5.35 -0.65 -9.56
N ARG A 62 6.54 -0.06 -9.68
CA ARG A 62 7.39 -0.30 -10.84
C ARG A 62 7.89 -1.74 -10.79
N THR A 63 7.81 -2.44 -11.91
CA THR A 63 8.45 -3.74 -12.07
C THR A 63 9.96 -3.58 -11.88
N PRO A 64 10.59 -4.28 -10.92
CA PRO A 64 12.03 -4.18 -10.69
C PRO A 64 12.84 -4.67 -11.89
N GLY A 65 14.00 -4.06 -12.12
CA GLY A 65 14.93 -4.50 -13.16
C GLY A 65 15.42 -5.92 -12.94
N GLY A 66 15.43 -6.73 -14.01
CA GLY A 66 15.80 -8.15 -13.97
C GLY A 66 14.63 -9.10 -13.69
N THR A 67 13.40 -8.58 -13.56
CA THR A 67 12.19 -9.41 -13.50
C THR A 67 12.00 -10.13 -14.83
N GLN A 68 11.81 -11.45 -14.76
CA GLN A 68 11.49 -12.32 -15.88
C GLN A 68 10.00 -12.64 -15.86
N THR A 69 9.38 -12.72 -17.04
CA THR A 69 7.97 -13.08 -17.22
C THR A 69 7.86 -14.39 -17.99
N PHE A 70 6.93 -15.23 -17.59
CA PHE A 70 6.71 -16.57 -18.13
C PHE A 70 5.22 -16.75 -18.46
N GLN A 71 4.95 -17.45 -19.57
CA GLN A 71 3.60 -17.90 -19.87
C GLN A 71 3.29 -19.14 -19.04
N VAL A 72 2.22 -19.07 -18.25
CA VAL A 72 1.73 -20.21 -17.46
C VAL A 72 0.62 -20.88 -18.25
N GLY A 73 0.91 -22.08 -18.78
CA GLY A 73 0.02 -22.75 -19.74
C GLY A 73 -1.19 -23.47 -19.13
N SER A 74 -1.14 -23.84 -17.86
CA SER A 74 -2.21 -24.55 -17.15
C SER A 74 -2.27 -24.14 -15.68
N ARG A 75 -3.43 -24.37 -15.04
CA ARG A 75 -3.71 -24.05 -13.63
C ARG A 75 -4.67 -25.06 -12.97
N PHE A 76 -4.69 -26.30 -13.46
CA PHE A 76 -5.59 -27.30 -12.89
C PHE A 76 -5.09 -27.78 -11.53
N HIS A 77 -6.02 -28.08 -10.63
CA HIS A 77 -5.69 -28.76 -9.40
C HIS A 77 -5.33 -30.23 -9.66
N THR A 78 -4.31 -30.72 -8.97
CA THR A 78 -3.85 -32.11 -9.03
C THR A 78 -3.43 -32.59 -7.64
N GLN A 79 -3.59 -33.90 -7.38
CA GLN A 79 -3.04 -34.53 -6.16
C GLN A 79 -1.60 -35.05 -6.37
N GLY A 80 -1.12 -35.07 -7.61
CA GLY A 80 0.18 -35.62 -7.99
C GLY A 80 1.30 -34.58 -7.93
N ARG A 81 2.53 -35.08 -8.10
CA ARG A 81 3.70 -34.20 -8.30
C ARG A 81 3.67 -33.55 -9.67
N VAL A 82 4.18 -32.33 -9.75
CA VAL A 82 4.24 -31.56 -10.99
C VAL A 82 5.69 -31.23 -11.34
N ALA A 83 6.07 -31.49 -12.60
CA ALA A 83 7.35 -31.07 -13.12
C ALA A 83 7.22 -29.62 -13.63
N TYR A 84 7.88 -28.69 -12.94
CA TYR A 84 7.84 -27.28 -13.31
C TYR A 84 9.05 -26.88 -14.15
N PRO A 85 8.88 -26.01 -15.15
CA PRO A 85 10.00 -25.56 -15.98
C PRO A 85 10.90 -24.52 -15.29
N GLN A 86 10.39 -23.79 -14.30
CA GLN A 86 11.16 -22.82 -13.51
C GLN A 86 11.53 -23.35 -12.14
N THR A 87 12.65 -22.86 -11.61
CA THR A 87 13.15 -23.20 -10.27
C THR A 87 13.43 -21.91 -9.48
N PRO A 88 12.62 -21.59 -8.44
CA PRO A 88 11.35 -22.23 -8.08
C PRO A 88 10.27 -22.04 -9.15
N PRO A 89 9.17 -22.79 -9.07
CA PRO A 89 8.01 -22.59 -9.93
C PRO A 89 7.44 -21.17 -9.85
N VAL A 90 6.76 -20.76 -10.92
CA VAL A 90 6.04 -19.47 -11.02
C VAL A 90 4.55 -19.66 -11.35
N GLY A 91 4.04 -20.89 -11.33
CA GLY A 91 2.70 -21.22 -11.81
C GLY A 91 2.66 -22.60 -12.44
N GLY A 92 1.47 -23.04 -12.83
CA GLY A 92 1.23 -24.35 -13.43
C GLY A 92 0.12 -25.10 -12.70
N ASP A 93 -0.07 -26.37 -13.06
CA ASP A 93 -0.90 -27.28 -12.27
C ASP A 93 -0.32 -27.39 -10.85
N HIS A 94 -1.18 -27.53 -9.86
CA HIS A 94 -0.77 -27.40 -8.45
C HIS A 94 -1.75 -28.10 -7.50
N ALA A 95 -1.41 -28.18 -6.21
CA ALA A 95 -2.22 -28.91 -5.23
C ALA A 95 -3.60 -28.25 -5.05
N PRO A 96 -4.69 -28.95 -4.69
CA PRO A 96 -5.99 -28.31 -4.41
C PRO A 96 -6.02 -27.52 -3.09
N ILE A 97 -4.92 -27.51 -2.33
CA ILE A 97 -4.78 -26.79 -1.06
C ILE A 97 -3.52 -25.93 -1.07
N TRP A 98 -3.63 -24.71 -0.56
CA TRP A 98 -2.52 -23.75 -0.51
C TRP A 98 -1.61 -23.94 0.69
N GLN A 99 -0.37 -23.47 0.55
CA GLN A 99 0.57 -23.30 1.64
C GLN A 99 0.23 -22.00 2.40
N ASN A 100 0.16 -22.06 3.73
CA ASN A 100 0.00 -20.86 4.54
C ASN A 100 1.18 -19.90 4.35
N CYS A 101 0.90 -18.62 4.08
CA CYS A 101 1.92 -17.59 3.96
C CYS A 101 2.59 -17.30 5.31
N GLY A 102 3.89 -17.03 5.26
CA GLY A 102 4.75 -16.76 6.40
C GLY A 102 6.14 -17.37 6.19
N PHE A 103 6.95 -17.41 7.24
CA PHE A 103 8.31 -17.94 7.18
C PHE A 103 8.38 -19.42 7.58
N TYR A 104 9.09 -20.22 6.79
CA TYR A 104 9.37 -21.63 7.05
C TYR A 104 10.88 -21.85 7.18
N GLY A 105 11.28 -22.55 8.24
CA GLY A 105 12.68 -22.98 8.44
C GLY A 105 13.07 -24.21 7.61
N ALA A 106 12.14 -24.82 6.89
CA ALA A 106 12.33 -26.00 6.06
C ALA A 106 11.64 -25.83 4.70
N PRO A 107 12.05 -26.57 3.65
CA PRO A 107 11.41 -26.47 2.35
C PRO A 107 9.92 -26.82 2.43
N VAL A 108 9.12 -26.10 1.65
CA VAL A 108 7.68 -26.39 1.47
C VAL A 108 7.46 -27.16 0.18
N GLN A 109 6.29 -27.82 0.05
CA GLN A 109 5.96 -28.56 -1.16
C GLN A 109 5.63 -27.58 -2.31
N PRO A 110 6.31 -27.67 -3.47
CA PRO A 110 6.14 -26.70 -4.56
C PRO A 110 4.68 -26.58 -5.02
N GLU A 111 3.94 -27.68 -5.10
CA GLU A 111 2.55 -27.71 -5.54
C GLU A 111 1.63 -26.90 -4.61
N THR A 112 1.86 -26.92 -3.30
CA THR A 112 1.08 -26.12 -2.35
C THR A 112 1.50 -24.64 -2.35
N ALA A 113 2.78 -24.36 -2.61
CA ALA A 113 3.28 -23.00 -2.74
C ALA A 113 2.81 -22.32 -4.03
N VAL A 114 2.71 -23.07 -5.14
CA VAL A 114 2.16 -22.57 -6.41
C VAL A 114 0.68 -22.19 -6.28
N HIS A 115 -0.11 -22.96 -5.53
CA HIS A 115 -1.48 -22.55 -5.19
C HIS A 115 -1.49 -21.21 -4.44
N SER A 116 -0.59 -21.00 -3.47
CA SER A 116 -0.45 -19.70 -2.82
C SER A 116 -0.09 -18.58 -3.80
N LEU A 117 0.73 -18.86 -4.83
CA LEU A 117 0.99 -17.89 -5.92
C LEU A 117 -0.29 -17.59 -6.72
N GLU A 118 -1.15 -18.58 -6.96
CA GLU A 118 -2.46 -18.38 -7.61
C GLU A 118 -3.35 -17.42 -6.82
N HIS A 119 -3.24 -17.44 -5.49
CA HIS A 119 -3.95 -16.54 -4.59
C HIS A 119 -3.32 -15.13 -4.48
N GLY A 120 -2.13 -14.95 -5.06
CA GLY A 120 -1.42 -13.68 -5.10
C GLY A 120 -0.31 -13.55 -4.08
N ALA A 121 0.18 -14.67 -3.54
CA ALA A 121 1.38 -14.68 -2.74
C ALA A 121 2.61 -14.35 -3.57
N VAL A 122 3.61 -13.78 -2.91
CA VAL A 122 4.99 -13.80 -3.37
C VAL A 122 5.73 -14.87 -2.58
N TRP A 123 6.28 -15.85 -3.28
CA TRP A 123 7.13 -16.88 -2.68
C TRP A 123 8.59 -16.49 -2.83
N ILE A 124 9.20 -16.09 -1.71
CA ILE A 124 10.62 -15.77 -1.62
C ILE A 124 11.36 -17.02 -1.14
N THR A 125 12.14 -17.60 -2.03
CA THR A 125 12.99 -18.74 -1.70
C THR A 125 14.42 -18.29 -1.49
N HIS A 126 15.13 -19.00 -0.61
CA HIS A 126 16.55 -18.77 -0.39
C HIS A 126 17.34 -20.07 -0.36
N ARG A 127 18.64 -19.99 -0.64
CA ARG A 127 19.50 -21.17 -0.51
C ARG A 127 19.60 -21.61 0.96
N PRO A 128 19.72 -22.91 1.24
CA PRO A 128 19.82 -23.39 2.62
C PRO A 128 21.07 -22.89 3.37
N ASP A 129 22.12 -22.51 2.64
CA ASP A 129 23.41 -22.03 3.17
C ASP A 129 23.47 -20.50 3.38
N LEU A 130 22.35 -19.79 3.20
CA LEU A 130 22.29 -18.34 3.40
C LEU A 130 22.66 -17.97 4.85
N PRO A 131 23.48 -16.94 5.10
CA PRO A 131 23.86 -16.54 6.45
C PRO A 131 22.65 -16.26 7.36
N ALA A 132 22.73 -16.62 8.63
CA ALA A 132 21.61 -16.51 9.57
C ALA A 132 21.01 -15.09 9.67
N ALA A 133 21.85 -14.05 9.58
CA ALA A 133 21.38 -12.66 9.57
C ALA A 133 20.52 -12.34 8.33
N GLN A 134 20.90 -12.89 7.17
CA GLN A 134 20.14 -12.74 5.92
C GLN A 134 18.82 -13.51 5.97
N VAL A 135 18.81 -14.72 6.55
CA VAL A 135 17.58 -15.48 6.81
C VAL A 135 16.66 -14.72 7.77
N SER A 136 17.22 -14.05 8.79
CA SER A 136 16.43 -13.19 9.69
C SER A 136 15.75 -12.06 8.95
N HIS A 137 16.45 -11.40 8.02
CA HIS A 137 15.86 -10.33 7.21
C HIS A 137 14.63 -10.82 6.41
N LEU A 138 14.74 -12.00 5.79
CA LEU A 138 13.63 -12.61 5.05
C LEU A 138 12.45 -12.98 5.97
N ARG A 139 12.74 -13.48 7.18
CA ARG A 139 11.72 -13.77 8.19
C ARG A 139 10.98 -12.49 8.61
N ASP A 140 11.70 -11.40 8.85
CA ASP A 140 11.10 -10.13 9.24
C ASP A 140 10.24 -9.55 8.10
N LEU A 141 10.65 -9.75 6.84
CA LEU A 141 9.82 -9.42 5.68
C LEU A 141 8.51 -10.23 5.65
N ALA A 142 8.56 -11.55 5.83
CA ALA A 142 7.34 -12.38 5.90
C ALA A 142 6.40 -11.99 7.05
N ARG A 143 6.94 -11.58 8.19
CA ARG A 143 6.13 -11.15 9.36
C ARG A 143 5.47 -9.79 9.14
N SER A 144 6.13 -8.90 8.41
CA SER A 144 5.65 -7.54 8.20
C SER A 144 4.65 -7.40 7.05
N GLN A 145 4.49 -8.44 6.22
CA GLN A 145 3.63 -8.41 5.03
C GLN A 145 2.73 -9.65 4.97
N THR A 146 1.43 -9.44 4.76
CA THR A 146 0.53 -10.52 4.34
C THR A 146 0.93 -11.06 2.97
N PHE A 147 0.47 -12.24 2.55
CA PHE A 147 0.73 -12.80 1.20
C PHE A 147 2.22 -12.90 0.82
N VAL A 148 3.08 -13.08 1.82
CA VAL A 148 4.51 -13.38 1.61
C VAL A 148 4.78 -14.75 2.20
N LEU A 149 5.25 -15.66 1.35
CA LEU A 149 5.71 -17.00 1.73
C LEU A 149 7.23 -17.02 1.63
N VAL A 150 7.93 -17.45 2.68
CA VAL A 150 9.38 -17.60 2.68
C VAL A 150 9.75 -19.02 3.05
N SER A 151 10.62 -19.67 2.27
CA SER A 151 11.18 -20.98 2.63
C SER A 151 12.56 -21.19 2.01
N PRO A 152 13.41 -22.06 2.59
CA PRO A 152 14.56 -22.56 1.86
C PRO A 152 14.12 -23.37 0.63
N PHE A 153 14.94 -23.38 -0.42
CA PHE A 153 14.74 -24.19 -1.61
C PHE A 153 16.11 -24.72 -2.08
N PRO A 154 16.29 -26.05 -2.23
CA PRO A 154 17.57 -26.62 -2.65
C PRO A 154 17.88 -26.29 -4.12
N ASP A 155 19.17 -26.22 -4.47
CA ASP A 155 19.63 -26.05 -5.85
C ASP A 155 19.13 -24.77 -6.56
N LEU A 156 18.90 -23.69 -5.80
CA LEU A 156 18.49 -22.41 -6.37
C LEU A 156 19.56 -21.82 -7.30
N PRO A 157 19.14 -21.21 -8.44
CA PRO A 157 20.06 -20.57 -9.38
C PRO A 157 20.66 -19.26 -8.85
N SER A 158 20.19 -18.75 -7.72
CA SER A 158 20.64 -17.51 -7.07
C SER A 158 20.49 -17.63 -5.55
N PRO A 159 21.22 -16.85 -4.73
CA PRO A 159 21.06 -16.87 -3.27
C PRO A 159 19.62 -16.66 -2.79
N VAL A 160 18.88 -15.75 -3.45
CA VAL A 160 17.46 -15.49 -3.20
C VAL A 160 16.72 -15.42 -4.54
N VAL A 161 15.53 -16.02 -4.60
CA VAL A 161 14.64 -15.94 -5.77
C VAL A 161 13.22 -15.63 -5.30
N ALA A 162 12.63 -14.55 -5.81
CA ALA A 162 11.23 -14.19 -5.57
C ALA A 162 10.37 -14.60 -6.77
N SER A 163 9.36 -15.42 -6.53
CA SER A 163 8.38 -15.86 -7.53
C SER A 163 7.00 -15.30 -7.18
N ALA A 164 6.27 -14.86 -8.20
CA ALA A 164 4.83 -14.68 -8.16
C ALA A 164 4.22 -15.32 -9.42
N TRP A 165 2.89 -15.36 -9.55
CA TRP A 165 2.28 -16.00 -10.72
C TRP A 165 2.80 -15.41 -12.05
N GLY A 166 3.44 -16.26 -12.86
CA GLY A 166 4.02 -15.91 -14.15
C GLY A 166 5.25 -15.01 -14.11
N VAL A 167 5.82 -14.67 -12.95
CA VAL A 167 6.97 -13.75 -12.86
C VAL A 167 8.00 -14.19 -11.81
N GLN A 168 9.27 -13.90 -12.07
CA GLN A 168 10.38 -14.24 -11.18
C GLN A 168 11.46 -13.17 -11.16
N LEU A 169 12.08 -12.96 -10.01
CA LEU A 169 13.27 -12.13 -9.85
C LEU A 169 14.35 -12.90 -9.09
N ARG A 170 15.56 -12.92 -9.64
CA ARG A 170 16.75 -13.52 -9.02
C ARG A 170 17.61 -12.43 -8.39
N LEU A 171 18.06 -12.69 -7.16
CA LEU A 171 18.73 -11.71 -6.29
C LEU A 171 19.96 -12.34 -5.66
N GLN A 172 20.99 -11.51 -5.46
CA GLN A 172 22.25 -11.95 -4.83
C GLN A 172 22.20 -11.88 -3.31
N ALA A 173 21.29 -11.09 -2.74
CA ALA A 173 21.12 -10.90 -1.31
C ALA A 173 19.68 -10.44 -0.99
N PRO A 174 19.19 -10.67 0.24
CA PRO A 174 17.83 -10.30 0.63
C PRO A 174 17.65 -8.80 0.90
N ASP A 175 18.73 -8.04 1.09
CA ASP A 175 18.71 -6.58 1.29
C ASP A 175 18.72 -5.79 -0.02
N ASP A 176 18.76 -6.47 -1.17
CA ASP A 176 18.57 -5.85 -2.49
C ASP A 176 17.20 -5.17 -2.56
N TYR A 177 17.20 -3.86 -2.78
CA TYR A 177 15.99 -3.02 -2.80
C TYR A 177 14.91 -3.53 -3.76
N ARG A 178 15.31 -4.27 -4.81
CA ARG A 178 14.41 -4.84 -5.81
C ARG A 178 13.52 -5.93 -5.23
N LEU A 179 13.91 -6.61 -4.16
CA LEU A 179 13.04 -7.58 -3.47
C LEU A 179 11.78 -6.89 -2.95
N GLN A 180 11.95 -5.75 -2.28
CA GLN A 180 10.84 -4.95 -1.75
C GLN A 180 10.00 -4.35 -2.87
N GLU A 181 10.61 -3.93 -3.99
CA GLU A 181 9.87 -3.51 -5.18
C GLU A 181 9.06 -4.67 -5.77
N PHE A 182 9.62 -5.87 -5.85
CA PHE A 182 8.95 -7.06 -6.36
C PHE A 182 7.73 -7.42 -5.51
N VAL A 183 7.89 -7.45 -4.19
CA VAL A 183 6.78 -7.68 -3.25
C VAL A 183 5.68 -6.64 -3.44
N ARG A 184 6.03 -5.35 -3.54
CA ARG A 184 5.02 -4.29 -3.78
C ARG A 184 4.33 -4.40 -5.13
N ALA A 185 5.03 -4.86 -6.17
CA ALA A 185 4.50 -4.94 -7.53
C ALA A 185 3.59 -6.14 -7.74
N PHE A 186 3.96 -7.29 -7.19
CA PHE A 186 3.35 -8.57 -7.58
C PHE A 186 2.52 -9.23 -6.49
N ARG A 187 2.70 -8.86 -5.22
CA ARG A 187 1.83 -9.34 -4.14
C ARG A 187 0.40 -8.83 -4.37
N LEU A 188 -0.56 -9.75 -4.45
CA LEU A 188 -1.95 -9.46 -4.80
C LEU A 188 -2.08 -8.66 -6.11
N GLY A 189 -1.08 -8.79 -6.99
CA GLY A 189 -1.00 -8.05 -8.24
C GLY A 189 -1.94 -8.62 -9.30
N PRO A 190 -2.26 -7.83 -10.35
CA PRO A 190 -3.25 -8.19 -11.37
C PRO A 190 -2.86 -9.38 -12.26
N GLN A 191 -1.60 -9.83 -12.23
CA GLN A 191 -1.13 -11.03 -12.93
C GLN A 191 -1.60 -12.34 -12.28
N THR A 192 -2.08 -12.24 -11.05
CA THR A 192 -2.55 -13.36 -10.24
C THR A 192 -3.92 -13.83 -10.73
N PRO A 193 -4.17 -15.15 -10.89
CA PRO A 193 -5.48 -15.64 -11.33
C PRO A 193 -6.60 -15.47 -10.30
N GLU A 194 -6.32 -15.62 -9.00
CA GLU A 194 -7.30 -15.52 -7.90
C GLU A 194 -6.85 -14.54 -6.80
N PRO A 195 -6.62 -13.26 -7.14
CA PRO A 195 -6.03 -12.30 -6.22
C PRO A 195 -6.88 -12.11 -4.98
N GLY A 196 -6.29 -12.37 -3.81
CA GLY A 196 -6.93 -12.13 -2.51
C GLY A 196 -7.66 -13.33 -1.93
N ALA A 197 -7.68 -14.47 -2.63
CA ALA A 197 -8.05 -15.74 -2.02
C ALA A 197 -7.14 -16.06 -0.81
N PRO A 198 -7.59 -16.84 0.18
CA PRO A 198 -6.86 -16.99 1.44
C PRO A 198 -5.43 -17.49 1.26
N CYS A 199 -4.47 -16.85 1.93
CA CYS A 199 -3.13 -17.42 2.13
C CYS A 199 -2.90 -17.88 3.58
N SER A 200 -3.98 -18.23 4.27
CA SER A 200 -3.99 -18.79 5.63
C SER A 200 -5.13 -19.80 5.74
N GLY A 201 -5.07 -20.74 6.69
CA GLY A 201 -6.07 -21.82 6.82
C GLY A 201 -5.88 -23.02 5.87
N GLY A 202 -4.79 -23.04 5.12
CA GLY A 202 -4.32 -24.17 4.32
C GLY A 202 -3.29 -25.02 5.09
N VAL A 203 -2.31 -25.58 4.39
CA VAL A 203 -1.30 -26.46 5.01
C VAL A 203 -0.10 -25.69 5.57
N GLY A 204 0.59 -26.33 6.52
CA GLY A 204 1.84 -25.88 7.14
C GLY A 204 1.69 -24.78 8.20
N GLU A 205 2.67 -24.73 9.10
CA GLU A 205 2.69 -23.81 10.23
C GLU A 205 3.90 -22.86 10.12
N PRO A 206 3.69 -21.64 9.60
CA PRO A 206 4.76 -20.65 9.51
C PRO A 206 5.15 -20.09 10.90
N ARG A 207 6.40 -19.63 11.05
CA ARG A 207 6.98 -19.11 12.31
C ARG A 207 7.41 -17.64 12.23
#